data_AF-A0AAW9IQR1-F1
#
_entry.id   AF-A0AAW9IQR1-F1
#
_cell.length_a   1.000
_cell.length_b   1.000
_cell.length_c   1.000
_cell.angle_alpha   90.00
_cell.angle_beta   90.00
_cell.angle_gamma   90.00
#
_symmetry.space_group_name_H-M   'P 1'
#
loop_
_entity.id
_entity.type
_entity.pdbx_description
1 polymer ?
#
loop_
_entity_poly.entity_id
_entity_poly.type
_entity_poly.pdbx_seq_one_letter_code
_entity_poly.pdbx_strand_id
1 'polypeptide(L)'
;MRIKGIKIKSIKVKMLLLLLPVVIVSMLTLGFTSYLSSKKIINNELEINMNSELDKKSQEIEKSLERHKKISEGLAKVVQSSYSSLTKDNSANILKGLIETNDQTFGAGVWFEPFKY
;
A
#
# COMPACT_ATOMS: atom_id res chain seq x y z
N MET A 1 -15.83 49.31 32.97
CA MET A 1 -14.93 49.74 31.87
C MET A 1 -15.77 50.35 30.75
N ARG A 2 -15.72 51.67 30.59
CA ARG A 2 -16.62 52.43 29.68
C ARG A 2 -15.95 52.53 28.32
N ILE A 3 -16.42 51.79 27.31
CA ILE A 3 -15.91 51.91 25.94
C ILE A 3 -16.40 53.26 25.39
N LYS A 4 -15.51 54.26 25.32
CA LYS A 4 -15.80 55.54 24.67
C LYS A 4 -16.06 55.27 23.18
N GLY A 5 -17.32 55.43 22.76
CA GLY A 5 -17.73 55.23 21.37
C GLY A 5 -17.11 56.27 20.44
N ILE A 6 -16.52 55.81 19.33
CA ILE A 6 -16.04 56.65 18.23
C ILE A 6 -17.26 57.41 17.66
N LYS A 7 -17.23 58.75 17.69
CA LYS A 7 -18.30 59.59 17.11
C LYS A 7 -18.12 59.68 15.59
N ILE A 8 -18.82 58.81 14.87
CA ILE A 8 -18.76 58.73 13.40
C ILE A 8 -19.88 59.59 12.81
N LYS A 9 -19.50 60.62 12.03
CA LYS A 9 -20.46 61.58 11.44
C LYS A 9 -21.07 61.12 10.11
N SER A 10 -20.41 60.20 9.39
CA SER A 10 -20.86 59.74 8.07
C SER A 10 -21.66 58.43 8.16
N ILE A 11 -22.88 58.44 7.63
CA ILE A 11 -23.77 57.25 7.52
C ILE A 11 -23.11 56.11 6.74
N LYS A 12 -22.36 56.44 5.68
CA LYS A 12 -21.63 55.46 4.86
C LYS A 12 -20.61 54.67 5.71
N VAL A 13 -19.87 55.37 6.57
CA VAL A 13 -18.86 54.76 7.45
C VAL A 13 -19.52 53.92 8.54
N LYS A 14 -20.68 54.35 9.06
CA LYS A 14 -21.44 53.61 10.06
C LYS A 14 -22.01 52.29 9.51
N MET A 15 -22.50 52.29 8.27
CA MET A 15 -22.90 51.04 7.58
C MET A 15 -21.70 50.13 7.32
N LEU A 16 -20.56 50.70 6.88
CA LEU A 16 -19.34 49.93 6.63
C LEU A 16 -18.84 49.22 7.90
N LEU A 17 -18.82 49.92 9.04
CA LEU A 17 -18.42 49.34 10.33
C LEU A 17 -19.38 48.28 10.88
N LEU A 18 -20.62 48.26 10.41
CA LEU A 18 -21.57 47.20 10.75
C LEU A 18 -21.36 45.96 9.86
N LEU A 19 -21.13 46.15 8.56
CA LEU A 19 -20.96 45.09 7.57
C LEU A 19 -19.58 44.41 7.65
N LEU A 20 -18.52 45.19 7.82
CA LEU A 20 -17.14 44.70 7.85
C LEU A 20 -16.91 43.56 8.87
N PRO A 21 -17.30 43.69 10.16
CA PRO A 21 -17.11 42.60 11.11
C PRO A 21 -17.92 41.35 10.76
N VAL A 22 -19.10 41.49 10.16
CA VAL A 22 -19.90 40.34 9.70
C VAL A 22 -19.18 39.57 8.60
N VAL A 23 -18.60 40.28 7.62
CA VAL A 23 -17.82 39.66 6.54
C VAL A 23 -16.53 39.02 7.07
N ILE A 24 -15.85 39.66 8.02
CA ILE A 24 -14.65 39.07 8.64
C ILE A 24 -15.01 37.78 9.37
N VAL A 25 -16.08 37.78 10.16
CA VAL A 25 -16.54 36.58 10.88
C VAL A 25 -16.93 35.48 9.90
N SER A 26 -17.62 35.79 8.80
CA SER A 26 -17.98 34.77 7.80
C SER A 26 -16.76 34.19 7.08
N MET A 27 -15.74 35.02 6.78
CA MET A 27 -14.49 34.53 6.20
C MET A 27 -13.72 33.64 7.17
N LEU A 28 -13.69 34.00 8.46
CA LEU A 28 -13.04 33.19 9.49
C LEU A 28 -13.74 31.84 9.68
N THR A 29 -15.07 31.81 9.70
CA THR A 29 -15.82 30.56 9.83
C THR A 29 -15.62 29.67 8.62
N LEU A 30 -15.68 30.23 7.40
CA LEU A 30 -15.38 29.50 6.17
C LEU A 30 -13.95 28.96 6.16
N GLY A 31 -12.97 29.79 6.50
CA GLY A 31 -11.57 29.36 6.55
C GLY A 31 -11.35 28.22 7.55
N PHE A 32 -12.00 28.30 8.71
CA PHE A 32 -11.92 27.26 9.73
C PHE A 32 -12.58 25.95 9.30
N THR A 33 -13.78 25.99 8.70
CA THR A 33 -14.47 24.79 8.21
C THR A 33 -13.74 24.16 7.02
N SER A 34 -13.20 24.99 6.12
CA SER A 34 -12.34 24.52 5.04
C SER A 34 -11.10 23.82 5.60
N TYR A 35 -10.41 24.41 6.58
CA TYR A 35 -9.23 23.78 7.20
C TYR A 35 -9.56 22.41 7.80
N LEU A 36 -10.64 22.32 8.60
CA LEU A 36 -11.07 21.05 9.20
C LEU A 36 -11.43 20.00 8.14
N SER A 37 -12.14 20.41 7.10
CA SER A 37 -12.57 19.53 6.01
C SER A 37 -11.36 19.04 5.21
N SER A 38 -10.46 19.95 4.82
CA SER A 38 -9.23 19.60 4.11
C SER A 38 -8.37 18.65 4.93
N LYS A 39 -8.20 18.91 6.24
CA LYS A 39 -7.47 18.00 7.13
C LYS A 39 -8.08 16.59 7.14
N LYS A 40 -9.41 16.50 7.23
CA LYS A 40 -10.12 15.21 7.20
C LYS A 40 -9.94 14.49 5.87
N ILE A 41 -10.13 15.20 4.76
CA ILE A 41 -9.99 14.63 3.40
C ILE A 41 -8.56 14.13 3.19
N ILE A 42 -7.56 14.95 3.50
CA ILE A 42 -6.14 14.60 3.34
C ILE A 42 -5.80 13.37 4.18
N ASN A 43 -6.21 13.32 5.45
CA ASN A 43 -5.93 12.18 6.32
C ASN A 43 -6.61 10.90 5.82
N ASN A 44 -7.86 10.98 5.37
CA ASN A 44 -8.59 9.84 4.83
C ASN A 44 -7.94 9.32 3.54
N GLU A 45 -7.54 10.22 2.64
CA GLU A 45 -6.85 9.87 1.41
C GLU A 45 -5.46 9.26 1.69
N LEU A 46 -4.74 9.79 2.68
CA LEU A 46 -3.48 9.21 3.15
C LEU A 46 -3.68 7.79 3.68
N GLU A 47 -4.68 7.56 4.51
CA GLU A 47 -4.97 6.25 5.08
C GLU A 47 -5.33 5.23 3.98
N ILE A 48 -6.20 5.60 3.04
CA ILE A 48 -6.57 4.75 1.90
C ILE A 48 -5.33 4.40 1.07
N ASN A 49 -4.49 5.38 0.75
CA ASN A 49 -3.31 5.16 -0.08
C ASN A 49 -2.26 4.31 0.66
N MET A 50 -2.05 4.53 1.95
CA MET A 50 -1.17 3.71 2.77
C MET A 50 -1.64 2.26 2.81
N ASN A 51 -2.92 2.03 3.11
CA ASN A 51 -3.47 0.68 3.15
C ASN A 51 -3.41 -0.01 1.78
N SER A 52 -3.73 0.70 0.70
CA SER A 52 -3.61 0.17 -0.66
C SER A 52 -2.18 -0.22 -1.01
N GLU A 53 -1.18 0.58 -0.63
CA GLU A 53 0.22 0.28 -0.90
C GLU A 53 0.72 -0.90 -0.06
N LEU A 54 0.33 -0.99 1.21
CA LEU A 54 0.62 -2.13 2.08
C LEU A 54 0.01 -3.43 1.51
N ASP A 55 -1.25 -3.39 1.08
CA ASP A 55 -1.92 -4.53 0.47
C ASP A 55 -1.24 -4.97 -0.83
N LYS A 56 -0.86 -4.01 -1.70
CA LYS A 56 -0.09 -4.32 -2.92
C LYS A 56 1.22 -4.99 -2.59
N LYS A 57 1.97 -4.48 -1.61
CA LYS A 57 3.26 -5.06 -1.19
C LYS A 57 3.09 -6.44 -0.58
N SER A 58 2.04 -6.66 0.22
CA SER A 58 1.69 -7.97 0.74
C SER A 58 1.38 -8.95 -0.39
N GLN A 59 0.57 -8.54 -1.36
CA GLN A 59 0.25 -9.36 -2.54
C GLN A 59 1.48 -9.65 -3.42
N GLU A 60 2.41 -8.71 -3.54
CA GLU A 60 3.68 -8.95 -4.25
C GLU A 60 4.50 -10.05 -3.57
N ILE A 61 4.58 -10.02 -2.22
CA ILE A 61 5.24 -11.05 -1.42
C ILE A 61 4.53 -12.39 -1.56
N GLU A 62 3.21 -12.43 -1.40
CA GLU A 62 2.42 -13.66 -1.55
C GLU A 62 2.59 -14.28 -2.94
N LYS A 63 2.54 -13.46 -4.00
CA LYS A 63 2.79 -13.92 -5.37
C LYS A 63 4.21 -14.45 -5.54
N SER A 64 5.21 -13.83 -4.92
CA SER A 64 6.58 -14.34 -4.93
C SER A 64 6.67 -15.70 -4.25
N LEU A 65 6.08 -15.86 -3.07
CA LEU A 65 6.04 -17.13 -2.34
C LEU A 65 5.29 -18.22 -3.11
N GLU A 66 4.14 -17.89 -3.72
CA GLU A 66 3.38 -18.86 -4.52
C GLU A 66 4.17 -19.30 -5.77
N ARG A 67 4.93 -18.40 -6.42
CA ARG A 67 5.84 -18.80 -7.51
C ARG A 67 6.90 -19.81 -7.05
N HIS A 68 7.52 -19.60 -5.88
CA HIS A 68 8.48 -20.56 -5.31
C HIS A 68 7.82 -21.90 -4.97
N LYS A 69 6.62 -21.87 -4.39
CA LYS A 69 5.85 -23.08 -4.08
C LYS A 69 5.54 -23.88 -5.35
N LYS A 70 5.16 -23.23 -6.44
CA LYS A 70 4.87 -23.91 -7.72
C LYS A 70 6.09 -24.63 -8.30
N ILE A 71 7.30 -24.10 -8.12
CA ILE A 71 8.53 -24.80 -8.50
C ILE A 71 8.68 -26.11 -7.71
N SER A 72 8.44 -26.06 -6.41
CA SER A 72 8.52 -27.25 -5.55
C SER A 72 7.43 -28.28 -5.89
N GLU A 73 6.19 -27.85 -6.10
CA GLU A 73 5.08 -28.72 -6.53
C GLU A 73 5.35 -29.36 -7.90
N GLY A 74 5.87 -28.57 -8.85
CA GLY A 74 6.24 -29.04 -10.18
C GLY A 74 7.34 -30.09 -10.12
N LEU A 75 8.40 -29.80 -9.36
CA LEU A 75 9.51 -30.73 -9.13
C LEU A 75 9.03 -32.05 -8.51
N ALA A 76 8.20 -31.98 -7.46
CA ALA A 76 7.63 -33.16 -6.81
C ALA A 76 6.82 -34.01 -7.79
N LYS A 77 6.00 -33.38 -8.65
CA LYS A 77 5.18 -34.08 -9.64
C LYS A 77 6.03 -34.74 -10.72
N VAL A 78 7.10 -34.08 -11.19
CA VAL A 78 8.03 -34.67 -12.15
C VAL A 78 8.74 -35.88 -11.53
N VAL A 79 9.32 -35.72 -10.34
CA VAL A 79 10.00 -36.82 -9.62
C VAL A 79 9.06 -38.00 -9.38
N GLN A 80 7.82 -37.74 -8.95
CA GLN A 80 6.82 -38.79 -8.75
C GLN A 80 6.48 -39.53 -10.06
N SER A 81 6.28 -38.79 -11.16
CA SER A 81 5.88 -39.37 -12.45
C SER A 81 6.99 -40.16 -13.15
N SER A 82 8.25 -39.79 -12.89
CA SER A 82 9.41 -40.35 -13.55
C SER A 82 10.21 -41.29 -12.66
N TYR A 83 9.74 -41.57 -11.44
CA TYR A 83 10.48 -42.29 -10.38
C TYR A 83 11.16 -43.57 -10.86
N SER A 84 10.51 -44.38 -11.71
CA SER A 84 11.04 -45.66 -12.20
C SER A 84 12.16 -45.54 -13.23
N SER A 85 12.36 -44.37 -13.83
CA SER A 85 13.37 -44.13 -14.88
C SER A 85 14.26 -42.92 -14.61
N LEU A 86 14.14 -42.34 -13.41
CA LEU A 86 14.83 -41.11 -13.03
C LEU A 86 16.25 -41.44 -12.56
N THR A 87 17.25 -41.12 -13.38
CA THR A 87 18.66 -41.17 -12.95
C THR A 87 19.02 -39.93 -12.13
N LYS A 88 20.12 -40.01 -11.39
CA LYS A 88 20.67 -38.87 -10.64
C LYS A 88 20.96 -37.66 -11.55
N ASP A 89 21.56 -37.90 -12.71
CA ASP A 89 21.91 -36.85 -13.66
C ASP A 89 20.65 -36.20 -14.29
N ASN A 90 19.64 -37.01 -14.62
CA ASN A 90 18.36 -36.49 -15.10
C ASN A 90 17.66 -35.64 -14.03
N SER A 91 17.70 -36.07 -12.77
CA SER A 91 17.16 -35.30 -11.64
C SER A 91 17.85 -33.95 -11.48
N ALA A 92 19.19 -33.92 -11.57
CA ALA A 92 19.97 -32.70 -11.46
C ALA A 92 19.68 -31.72 -12.60
N ASN A 93 19.54 -32.22 -13.83
CA ASN A 93 19.21 -31.39 -15.00
C ASN A 93 17.80 -30.80 -14.91
N ILE A 94 16.81 -31.59 -14.48
CA ILE A 94 15.43 -31.14 -14.25
C ILE A 94 15.39 -30.08 -13.15
N LEU A 95 16.07 -30.33 -12.03
CA LEU A 95 16.17 -29.40 -10.91
C LEU A 95 16.76 -28.07 -11.36
N LYS A 96 17.86 -28.10 -12.11
CA LYS A 96 18.53 -26.90 -12.64
C LYS A 96 17.62 -26.11 -13.57
N GLY A 97 16.95 -26.77 -14.51
CA GLY A 97 16.01 -26.10 -15.42
C GLY A 97 14.81 -25.49 -14.70
N LEU A 98 14.31 -26.13 -13.64
CA LEU A 98 13.18 -25.64 -12.85
C LEU A 98 13.54 -24.42 -11.99
N ILE A 99 14.69 -24.41 -11.32
CA ILE A 99 15.10 -23.25 -10.50
C ILE A 99 15.43 -22.02 -11.36
N GLU A 100 15.93 -22.22 -12.59
CA GLU A 100 16.20 -21.14 -13.54
C GLU A 100 14.91 -20.43 -14.01
N THR A 101 13.72 -21.00 -13.77
CA THR A 101 12.43 -20.34 -14.12
C THR A 101 12.03 -19.20 -13.20
N ASN A 102 12.71 -19.04 -12.04
CA ASN A 102 12.45 -17.97 -11.08
C ASN A 102 13.78 -17.43 -10.54
N ASP A 103 14.13 -16.23 -10.97
CA ASP A 103 15.34 -15.50 -10.58
C ASP A 103 15.47 -15.28 -9.06
N GLN A 104 14.35 -15.31 -8.34
CA GLN A 104 14.33 -15.19 -6.88
C GLN A 104 14.69 -16.50 -6.16
N THR A 105 14.77 -17.63 -6.87
CA THR A 105 15.11 -18.94 -6.29
C THR A 105 16.63 -19.10 -6.21
N PHE A 106 17.18 -19.04 -5.00
CA PHE A 106 18.62 -19.25 -4.79
C PHE A 106 19.06 -20.70 -5.00
N GLY A 107 18.21 -21.67 -4.66
CA GLY A 107 18.50 -23.08 -4.82
C GLY A 107 17.33 -23.96 -4.44
N ALA A 108 17.41 -25.22 -4.85
CA ALA A 108 16.45 -26.27 -4.51
C ALA A 108 17.18 -27.61 -4.38
N GLY A 109 16.52 -28.60 -3.79
CA GLY A 109 17.09 -29.94 -3.64
C GLY A 109 16.00 -31.01 -3.57
N VAL A 110 16.39 -32.23 -3.91
CA VAL A 110 15.57 -33.43 -3.78
C VAL A 110 16.34 -34.42 -2.91
N TRP A 111 15.71 -34.91 -1.86
CA TRP A 111 16.28 -35.90 -0.96
C TRP A 111 15.39 -37.14 -0.94
N PHE A 112 16.00 -38.30 -1.16
CA PHE A 112 15.33 -39.59 -1.07
C PHE A 112 15.65 -40.26 0.26
N GLU A 113 14.78 -41.15 0.71
CA GLU A 113 15.08 -42.02 1.85
C GLU A 113 16.28 -42.93 1.53
N PRO A 114 17.05 -43.36 2.55
CA PRO A 114 18.15 -44.29 2.35
C PRO A 114 17.71 -45.54 1.57
N PHE A 115 18.52 -45.97 0.61
CA PHE A 115 18.32 -47.18 -0.20
C PHE A 115 17.10 -47.19 -1.16
N LYS A 116 16.51 -46.03 -1.47
CA LYS A 116 15.39 -45.89 -2.44
C LYS A 116 15.78 -45.28 -3.80
N TYR A 117 17.00 -45.51 -4.27
CA TYR A 117 17.47 -45.04 -5.58
C TYR A 117 17.32 -46.10 -6.68
#